data_AF-B6XSR9-F1
#
_entry.id   AF-B6XSR9-F1
#
_cell.length_a   1.000
_cell.length_b   1.000
_cell.length_c   1.000
_cell.angle_alpha   90.00
_cell.angle_beta   90.00
_cell.angle_gamma   90.00
#
_symmetry.space_group_name_H-M   'P 1'
#
loop_
_entity.id
_entity.type
_entity.pdbx_description
1 polymer ?
#
loop_
_entity_poly.entity_id
_entity_poly.type
_entity_poly.pdbx_seq_one_letter_code
_entity_poly.pdbx_strand_id
1 'polypeptide(L)'
;MATRTLGPGKLTITDTGKGRDFSAEVTKVQLVASNNTDDPINFLDGSQDTSSSTDWTLEGTIVDNFDTDNLANWCFDHSGQTLPFEWVPNNKGATKWNGKVNISPVSIGGDVKSKNSNDFSFPATELAHSAYTSSSEV
;
A
#
# COMPACT_ATOMS: atom_id res chain seq x y z
N MET A 1 2.64 -21.73 -14.44
CA MET A 1 3.91 -21.06 -14.07
C MET A 1 3.58 -19.91 -13.14
N ALA A 2 4.41 -19.66 -12.12
CA ALA A 2 4.23 -18.52 -11.23
C ALA A 2 4.73 -17.23 -11.91
N THR A 3 3.93 -16.17 -11.91
CA THR A 3 4.32 -14.86 -12.41
C THR A 3 5.29 -14.18 -11.43
N ARG A 4 6.35 -13.55 -11.96
CA ARG A 4 7.41 -12.90 -11.18
C ARG A 4 7.48 -11.38 -11.37
N THR A 5 6.49 -10.80 -12.04
CA THR A 5 6.43 -9.37 -12.35
C THR A 5 5.14 -8.77 -11.80
N LEU A 6 5.20 -7.52 -11.37
CA LEU A 6 4.01 -6.70 -11.15
C LEU A 6 3.41 -6.33 -12.51
N GLY A 7 2.07 -6.24 -12.57
CA GLY A 7 1.37 -5.67 -13.72
C GLY A 7 1.08 -6.63 -14.89
N PRO A 8 -0.05 -6.44 -15.60
CA PRO A 8 -1.18 -5.58 -15.22
C PRO A 8 -1.80 -6.07 -13.91
N GLY A 9 -2.11 -5.15 -13.00
CA GLY A 9 -2.57 -5.43 -11.64
C GLY A 9 -3.53 -4.33 -11.19
N LYS A 10 -3.91 -4.33 -9.91
CA LYS A 10 -4.87 -3.36 -9.35
C LYS A 10 -4.42 -2.90 -7.98
N LEU A 11 -4.51 -1.61 -7.71
CA LEU A 11 -4.45 -1.03 -6.36
C LEU A 11 -5.65 -0.08 -6.19
N THR A 12 -6.50 -0.32 -5.20
CA THR A 12 -7.71 0.47 -5.00
C THR A 12 -7.99 0.66 -3.52
N ILE A 13 -8.32 1.88 -3.14
CA ILE A 13 -9.00 2.19 -1.88
C ILE A 13 -10.48 1.82 -2.07
N THR A 14 -10.99 0.91 -1.26
CA THR A 14 -12.28 0.23 -1.47
C THR A 14 -13.43 0.78 -0.62
N ASP A 15 -13.20 1.90 0.06
CA ASP A 15 -14.20 2.54 0.92
C ASP A 15 -15.47 2.93 0.15
N THR A 16 -16.63 2.78 0.79
CA THR A 16 -17.91 3.18 0.18
C THR A 16 -18.08 4.69 0.27
N GLY A 17 -17.92 5.38 -0.87
CA GLY A 17 -18.08 6.84 -0.99
C GLY A 17 -16.76 7.60 -1.05
N LYS A 18 -15.66 7.01 -0.54
CA LYS A 18 -14.30 7.56 -0.65
C LYS A 18 -13.37 6.66 -1.45
N GLY A 19 -13.90 5.65 -2.13
CA GLY A 19 -13.10 4.72 -2.92
C GLY A 19 -12.33 5.44 -4.03
N ARG A 20 -11.12 4.98 -4.30
CA ARG A 20 -10.24 5.55 -5.32
C ARG A 20 -9.37 4.48 -5.95
N ASP A 21 -9.34 4.44 -7.28
CA ASP A 21 -8.44 3.56 -8.03
C ASP A 21 -7.10 4.25 -8.27
N PHE A 22 -6.02 3.58 -7.91
CA PHE A 22 -4.64 4.06 -8.06
C PHE A 22 -3.96 3.43 -9.28
N SER A 23 -4.55 2.37 -9.86
CA SER A 23 -3.87 1.42 -10.74
C SER A 23 -3.26 2.04 -12.01
N ALA A 24 -3.88 3.10 -12.55
CA ALA A 24 -3.43 3.76 -13.77
C ALA A 24 -2.33 4.81 -13.54
N GLU A 25 -2.10 5.21 -12.29
CA GLU A 25 -1.23 6.34 -11.94
C GLU A 25 -0.04 5.90 -11.06
N VAL A 26 0.07 4.61 -10.69
CA VAL A 26 1.21 4.08 -9.93
C VAL A 26 2.17 3.26 -10.80
N THR A 27 3.47 3.47 -10.62
CA THR A 27 4.54 2.73 -11.34
C THR A 27 5.24 1.68 -10.48
N LYS A 28 5.03 1.75 -9.16
CA LYS A 28 5.54 0.82 -8.15
C LYS A 28 4.47 0.64 -7.08
N VAL A 29 4.32 -0.58 -6.56
CA VAL A 29 3.56 -0.88 -5.35
C VAL A 29 4.27 -1.99 -4.58
N GLN A 30 4.41 -1.83 -3.26
CA GLN A 30 5.05 -2.80 -2.38
C GLN A 30 4.40 -2.76 -0.99
N LEU A 31 4.25 -3.94 -0.37
CA LEU A 31 4.05 -4.05 1.08
C LEU A 31 5.40 -4.29 1.74
N VAL A 32 5.80 -3.36 2.60
CA VAL A 32 7.08 -3.39 3.33
C VAL A 32 6.80 -3.86 4.76
N ALA A 33 7.51 -4.89 5.21
CA ALA A 33 7.46 -5.37 6.59
C ALA A 33 8.65 -4.81 7.38
N SER A 34 8.39 -4.31 8.59
CA SER A 34 9.40 -3.95 9.58
C SER A 34 9.19 -4.80 10.83
N ASN A 35 10.10 -5.76 11.07
CA ASN A 35 10.02 -6.61 12.26
C ASN A 35 10.74 -5.94 13.43
N ASN A 36 10.02 -5.82 14.55
CA ASN A 36 10.54 -5.24 15.78
C ASN A 36 10.56 -6.30 16.87
N THR A 37 11.57 -6.23 17.74
CA THR A 37 11.66 -7.04 18.94
C THR A 37 11.91 -6.08 20.09
N ASP A 38 11.09 -6.17 21.13
CA ASP A 38 11.28 -5.37 22.33
C ASP A 38 12.48 -5.90 23.14
N ASP A 39 13.09 -5.03 23.92
CA ASP A 39 14.14 -5.44 24.85
C ASP A 39 13.60 -6.49 25.83
N PRO A 40 14.34 -7.59 26.08
CA PRO A 40 13.92 -8.62 27.00
C PRO A 40 13.73 -8.06 28.41
N ILE A 41 12.57 -8.32 29.00
CA ILE A 41 12.33 -8.03 30.41
C ILE A 41 12.94 -9.19 31.21
N ASN A 42 13.98 -8.91 31.99
CA ASN A 42 14.62 -9.90 32.85
C ASN A 42 13.88 -10.02 34.20
N PHE A 43 13.54 -11.24 34.59
CA PHE A 43 12.96 -11.52 35.90
C PHE A 43 14.03 -11.95 36.91
N LEU A 44 13.71 -11.81 38.21
CA LEU A 44 14.65 -12.09 39.31
C LEU A 44 15.06 -13.57 39.39
N ASP A 45 14.24 -14.48 38.86
CA ASP A 45 14.52 -15.91 38.79
C ASP A 45 15.42 -16.30 37.60
N GLY A 46 15.84 -15.31 36.79
CA GLY A 46 16.66 -15.50 35.61
C GLY A 46 15.88 -15.82 34.33
N SER A 47 14.55 -15.86 34.37
CA SER A 47 13.72 -15.97 33.16
C SER A 47 13.62 -14.63 32.42
N GLN A 48 13.19 -14.68 31.15
CA GLN A 48 13.03 -13.50 30.30
C GLN A 48 11.65 -13.51 29.61
N ASP A 49 11.02 -12.34 29.55
CA ASP A 49 9.89 -12.08 28.65
C ASP A 49 10.40 -11.36 27.40
N THR A 50 10.01 -11.84 26.24
CA THR A 50 10.34 -11.21 24.95
C THR A 50 9.07 -11.11 24.11
N SER A 51 8.88 -9.93 23.50
CA SER A 51 7.77 -9.66 22.59
C SER A 51 8.32 -9.18 21.25
N SER A 52 7.66 -9.59 20.17
CA SER A 52 7.96 -9.13 18.82
C SER A 52 6.69 -8.72 18.09
N SER A 53 6.86 -7.80 17.15
CA SER A 53 5.79 -7.28 16.31
C SER A 53 6.29 -7.05 14.89
N THR A 54 5.35 -6.90 13.94
CA THR A 54 5.66 -6.52 12.57
C THR A 54 4.77 -5.36 12.16
N ASP A 55 5.40 -4.22 11.89
CA ASP A 55 4.73 -3.09 11.27
C ASP A 55 4.74 -3.26 9.74
N TRP A 56 3.69 -2.77 9.10
CA TRP A 56 3.57 -2.82 7.65
C TRP A 56 3.32 -1.45 7.06
N THR A 57 3.85 -1.25 5.85
CA THR A 57 3.66 -0.03 5.08
C THR A 57 3.33 -0.39 3.64
N LEU A 58 2.26 0.19 3.09
CA LEU A 58 2.00 0.19 1.66
C LEU A 58 2.74 1.36 1.03
N GLU A 59 3.70 1.05 0.18
CA GLU A 59 4.52 2.03 -0.54
C GLU A 59 4.33 1.92 -2.04
N GLY A 60 4.60 3.01 -2.73
CA GLY A 60 4.60 3.04 -4.18
C GLY A 60 4.99 4.39 -4.72
N THR A 61 4.92 4.53 -6.04
CA THR A 61 5.30 5.76 -6.74
C THR A 61 4.13 6.19 -7.61
N ILE A 62 3.58 7.38 -7.35
CA ILE A 62 2.51 8.01 -8.13
C ILE A 62 3.13 8.89 -9.21
N VAL A 63 2.54 8.91 -10.40
CA VAL A 63 2.88 9.84 -11.49
C VAL A 63 1.95 11.05 -11.39
N ASP A 64 2.53 12.25 -11.27
CA ASP A 64 1.73 13.47 -11.23
C ASP A 64 1.12 13.74 -12.61
N ASN A 65 -0.19 13.97 -12.66
CA ASN A 65 -0.90 14.41 -13.86
C ASN A 65 -1.41 15.87 -13.77
N PHE A 66 -1.37 16.49 -12.58
CA PHE A 66 -1.81 17.87 -12.30
C PHE A 66 -3.25 18.20 -12.71
N ASP A 67 -4.08 17.18 -12.94
CA ASP A 67 -5.50 17.38 -13.15
C ASP A 67 -6.21 17.73 -11.83
N THR A 68 -7.41 18.28 -11.92
CA THR A 68 -8.18 18.68 -10.73
C THR A 68 -8.51 17.50 -9.81
N ASP A 69 -8.65 16.30 -10.38
CA ASP A 69 -8.95 15.05 -9.68
C ASP A 69 -7.73 14.11 -9.61
N ASN A 70 -6.53 14.67 -9.44
CA ASN A 70 -5.30 13.86 -9.36
C ASN A 70 -5.16 13.13 -8.02
N LEU A 71 -4.40 12.02 -8.00
CA LEU A 71 -4.21 11.22 -6.79
C LEU A 71 -3.53 11.97 -5.65
N ALA A 72 -2.60 12.89 -5.93
CA ALA A 72 -1.89 13.61 -4.88
C ALA A 72 -2.83 14.58 -4.13
N ASN A 73 -3.72 15.28 -4.84
CA ASN A 73 -4.80 16.06 -4.26
C ASN A 73 -5.74 15.17 -3.45
N TRP A 74 -6.14 14.03 -4.00
CA TRP A 74 -7.00 13.10 -3.28
C TRP A 74 -6.35 12.61 -1.97
N CYS A 75 -5.06 12.30 -1.99
CA CYS A 75 -4.29 11.91 -0.80
C CYS A 75 -4.20 13.05 0.22
N PHE A 76 -4.05 14.29 -0.24
CA PHE A 76 -4.07 15.47 0.62
C PHE A 76 -5.43 15.64 1.33
N ASP A 77 -6.53 15.58 0.59
CA ASP A 77 -7.88 15.76 1.12
C ASP A 77 -8.31 14.64 2.09
N HIS A 78 -7.74 13.44 1.92
CA HIS A 78 -8.02 12.27 2.75
C HIS A 78 -6.94 11.98 3.78
N SER A 79 -5.96 12.88 3.95
CA SER A 79 -4.87 12.73 4.90
C SER A 79 -5.36 12.46 6.33
N GLY A 80 -4.73 11.49 7.00
CA GLY A 80 -5.06 11.04 8.35
C GLY A 80 -6.26 10.09 8.43
N GLN A 81 -6.94 9.82 7.32
CA GLN A 81 -8.03 8.85 7.28
C GLN A 81 -7.47 7.43 7.13
N THR A 82 -8.01 6.49 7.91
CA THR A 82 -7.73 5.07 7.77
C THR A 82 -8.78 4.44 6.86
N LEU A 83 -8.39 4.02 5.65
CA LEU A 83 -9.31 3.54 4.62
C LEU A 83 -8.94 2.11 4.17
N PRO A 84 -9.92 1.25 3.86
CA PRO A 84 -9.66 -0.09 3.35
C PRO A 84 -9.06 -0.06 1.94
N PHE A 85 -8.18 -1.02 1.65
CA PHE A 85 -7.60 -1.18 0.32
C PHE A 85 -7.63 -2.63 -0.16
N GLU A 86 -7.54 -2.81 -1.47
CA GLU A 86 -7.26 -4.08 -2.14
C GLU A 86 -6.10 -3.88 -3.12
N TRP A 87 -5.13 -4.81 -3.08
CA TRP A 87 -4.01 -4.87 -4.00
C TRP A 87 -3.91 -6.24 -4.67
N VAL A 88 -3.98 -6.25 -6.00
CA VAL A 88 -3.73 -7.40 -6.86
C VAL A 88 -2.43 -7.13 -7.62
N PRO A 89 -1.31 -7.77 -7.24
CA PRO A 89 0.00 -7.49 -7.85
C PRO A 89 0.06 -7.77 -9.36
N ASN A 90 -0.66 -8.80 -9.80
CA ASN A 90 -0.72 -9.22 -11.19
C ASN A 90 -2.04 -9.97 -11.46
N ASN A 91 -2.78 -9.63 -12.51
CA ASN A 91 -4.05 -10.25 -12.86
C ASN A 91 -3.90 -11.68 -13.40
N LYS A 92 -2.71 -12.08 -13.85
CA LYS A 92 -2.36 -13.48 -14.16
C LYS A 92 -1.79 -14.22 -12.95
N GLY A 93 -1.56 -13.50 -11.85
CA GLY A 93 -1.20 -14.08 -10.56
C GLY A 93 -2.42 -14.68 -9.86
N ALA A 94 -2.17 -15.31 -8.71
CA ALA A 94 -3.19 -16.02 -7.95
C ALA A 94 -3.36 -15.47 -6.52
N THR A 95 -2.82 -14.29 -6.23
CA THR A 95 -2.87 -13.69 -4.89
C THR A 95 -3.40 -12.27 -4.93
N LYS A 96 -4.10 -11.89 -3.87
CA LYS A 96 -4.47 -10.51 -3.57
C LYS A 96 -4.28 -10.24 -2.08
N TRP A 97 -4.06 -8.97 -1.77
CA TRP A 97 -3.88 -8.45 -0.42
C TRP A 97 -4.97 -7.43 -0.11
N ASN A 98 -5.44 -7.43 1.12
CA ASN A 98 -6.35 -6.43 1.65
C ASN A 98 -5.89 -6.01 3.03
N GLY A 99 -6.41 -4.87 3.48
CA GLY A 99 -6.18 -4.33 4.81
C GLY A 99 -6.69 -2.90 4.87
N LYS A 100 -6.18 -2.12 5.82
CA LYS A 100 -6.44 -0.68 5.93
C LYS A 100 -5.14 0.09 5.86
N VAL A 101 -5.17 1.23 5.17
CA VAL A 101 -4.04 2.16 5.10
C VAL A 101 -4.42 3.48 5.73
N ASN A 102 -3.48 4.07 6.48
CA ASN A 102 -3.57 5.48 6.87
C ASN A 102 -3.04 6.34 5.73
N ILE A 103 -3.92 7.12 5.12
CA ILE A 103 -3.57 7.98 3.99
C ILE A 103 -2.73 9.16 4.50
N SER A 104 -1.61 9.41 3.82
CA SER A 104 -0.75 10.56 4.07
C SER A 104 -0.70 11.45 2.83
N PRO A 105 -0.41 12.76 2.96
CA PRO A 105 -0.12 13.60 1.81
C PRO A 105 1.10 13.06 1.06
N VAL A 106 1.10 13.22 -0.26
CA VAL A 106 2.22 12.88 -1.14
C VAL A 106 2.84 14.19 -1.64
N SER A 107 4.16 14.20 -1.83
CA SER A 107 4.83 15.33 -2.49
C SER A 107 4.24 15.58 -3.88
N ILE A 108 4.24 16.84 -4.32
CA ILE A 108 3.65 17.26 -5.60
C ILE A 108 4.69 18.06 -6.37
N GLY A 109 4.88 17.74 -7.66
CA GLY A 109 5.80 18.44 -8.54
C GLY A 109 7.20 17.83 -8.57
N GLY A 110 8.14 18.59 -9.12
CA GLY A 110 9.51 18.14 -9.38
C GLY A 110 10.18 19.02 -10.44
N ASP A 111 11.08 18.40 -11.21
CA ASP A 111 11.88 19.11 -12.21
C ASP A 111 11.03 19.67 -13.36
N VAL A 112 11.37 20.89 -13.80
CA VAL A 112 10.74 21.51 -14.96
C VAL A 112 11.08 20.72 -16.24
N LYS A 113 10.08 20.56 -17.12
CA LYS A 113 10.18 19.77 -18.37
C LYS A 113 10.38 18.26 -18.17
N SER A 114 10.07 17.74 -16.98
CA SER A 114 10.04 16.31 -16.68
C SER A 114 8.62 15.83 -16.39
N LYS A 115 8.37 14.53 -16.58
CA LYS A 115 7.20 13.86 -16.00
C LYS A 115 7.52 13.57 -14.54
N ASN A 116 6.81 14.23 -13.64
CA ASN A 116 7.08 14.12 -12.21
C ASN A 116 6.40 12.88 -11.63
N SER A 117 7.05 12.32 -10.62
CA SER A 117 6.53 11.20 -9.87
C SER A 117 7.03 11.30 -8.43
N ASN A 118 6.18 10.92 -7.49
CA ASN A 118 6.45 11.06 -6.07
C ASN A 118 6.12 9.75 -5.34
N ASP A 119 6.96 9.41 -4.38
CA ASP A 119 6.75 8.22 -3.55
C ASP A 119 5.71 8.50 -2.46
N PHE A 120 4.85 7.52 -2.24
CA PHE A 120 3.93 7.50 -1.10
C PHE A 120 4.32 6.37 -0.13
N SER A 121 4.02 6.59 1.14
CA SER A 121 4.28 5.65 2.24
C SER A 121 3.11 5.72 3.22
N PHE A 122 2.26 4.69 3.18
CA PHE A 122 1.05 4.62 3.98
C PHE A 122 1.15 3.48 5.00
N PRO A 123 1.13 3.76 6.32
CA PRO A 123 1.05 2.71 7.33
C PRO A 123 -0.14 1.79 7.06
N ALA A 124 0.10 0.49 7.07
CA ALA A 124 -0.88 -0.54 6.76
C ALA A 124 -1.16 -1.42 7.99
N THR A 125 -2.43 -1.71 8.22
CA THR A 125 -2.93 -2.54 9.33
C THR A 125 -3.96 -3.53 8.81
N GLU A 126 -4.31 -4.50 9.65
CA GLU A 126 -5.33 -5.53 9.33
C GLU A 126 -5.03 -6.27 8.02
N LEU A 127 -3.75 -6.48 7.71
CA LEU A 127 -3.33 -7.12 6.47
C LEU A 127 -3.75 -8.59 6.42
N ALA A 128 -4.39 -8.97 5.32
CA ALA A 128 -4.67 -10.35 4.99
C ALA A 128 -4.42 -10.62 3.50
N HIS A 129 -3.96 -11.83 3.19
CA HIS A 129 -3.91 -12.32 1.81
C HIS A 129 -5.05 -13.30 1.55
N SER A 130 -5.45 -13.41 0.28
CA SER A 130 -6.40 -14.42 -0.17
C SER A 130 -6.08 -14.82 -1.61
N ALA A 131 -6.64 -15.96 -2.03
CA ALA A 131 -6.53 -16.38 -3.42
C ALA A 131 -7.23 -15.35 -4.33
N TYR A 132 -6.58 -15.03 -5.44
CA TYR A 132 -7.16 -14.23 -6.52
C TYR A 132 -7.46 -15.15 -7.71
N THR A 133 -8.72 -15.13 -8.13
CA THR A 133 -9.14 -15.71 -9.40
C THR A 133 -9.51 -14.55 -10.31
N SER A 134 -8.74 -14.35 -11.38
CA SER A 134 -9.16 -13.41 -12.43
C SER A 134 -10.52 -13.89 -12.94
N SER A 135 -11.51 -12.99 -12.95
CA SER A 135 -12.74 -13.29 -13.67
C SER A 135 -12.33 -13.52 -15.12
N SER A 136 -12.51 -14.74 -15.62
CA SER A 136 -12.29 -15.08 -17.01
C SER A 136 -13.14 -14.11 -17.85
N GLU A 137 -12.54 -13.43 -18.82
CA GLU A 137 -13.31 -12.80 -19.90
C GLU A 137 -14.25 -13.88 -20.46
N VAL A 138 -15.56 -13.63 -20.32
CA VAL A 138 -16.59 -14.26 -21.16
C VAL A 138 -16.62 -13.59 -22.52
#